data_AF-A0A0G8EYW2-F1
#
_entry.id   AF-A0A0G8EYW2-F1
#
_cell.length_a   1.000
_cell.length_b   1.000
_cell.length_c   1.000
_cell.angle_alpha   90.00
_cell.angle_beta   90.00
_cell.angle_gamma   90.00
#
_symmetry.space_group_name_H-M   'P 1'
#
loop_
_entity.id
_entity.type
_entity.pdbx_description
1 polymer ?
#
loop_
_entity_poly.entity_id
_entity_poly.type
_entity_poly.pdbx_seq_one_letter_code
_entity_poly.pdbx_strand_id
1 'polypeptide(L)'
;MDKTTLIYQIPIEEKEVKRFYYLNKIANNVSKIKWVLAFITLLLVTYSYNVNISFHQTNFVITDYLIVSLFFGWILSVLSSFFNHFFAFLLVNRSYKFIQNPKLEQKKVLLILADRLLFTFYHKHFVYSPDYHFASYFKSRIKEFHKNQSSKLHKCEEHTYISKKDKLCIHCWDSIKNANKFFIEFSNWINLIYTFLLVLLAFSFIFIQNDIANLIFLFYLLFRTLSRSTEIIFAFYKDVVRVNFALFEDLSQKNKAERIIYMHKWRYSNLRKPARISLAVHSLIEMALTFSLLYFLVTKVFYEQMLQSPSIVNLISYSNLMHYDTMKNLINFSSNFYNYFLYGVSMSFFNFSYTNYNLWIWNLLHVWQVIVSIVLIILSVASYLGLEDNMEKRDEEFFKQLEIQEDISK
;
A
#
# COMPACT_ATOMS: atom_id res chain seq x y z
N MET A 1 -41.71 12.00 -13.03
CA MET A 1 -40.67 12.14 -11.99
C MET A 1 -39.86 10.85 -11.99
N ASP A 2 -38.60 10.94 -12.40
CA ASP A 2 -37.74 9.78 -12.61
C ASP A 2 -37.34 9.19 -11.26
N LYS A 3 -37.86 8.01 -10.90
CA LYS A 3 -37.80 7.46 -9.53
C LYS A 3 -36.40 7.03 -9.07
N THR A 4 -35.42 7.05 -9.97
CA THR A 4 -33.99 7.02 -9.65
C THR A 4 -33.59 8.15 -8.70
N THR A 5 -34.36 9.24 -8.60
CA THR A 5 -34.14 10.33 -7.64
C THR A 5 -34.51 10.02 -6.18
N LEU A 6 -35.22 8.93 -5.88
CA LEU A 6 -35.76 8.68 -4.52
C LEU A 6 -34.72 8.18 -3.51
N ILE A 7 -33.72 7.38 -3.92
CA ILE A 7 -32.58 7.06 -3.03
C ILE A 7 -31.80 8.31 -2.66
N TYR A 8 -31.65 9.23 -3.64
CA TYR A 8 -30.86 10.44 -3.47
C TYR A 8 -31.52 11.50 -2.59
N GLN A 9 -32.76 11.27 -2.15
CA GLN A 9 -33.46 12.13 -1.18
C GLN A 9 -33.29 11.65 0.27
N ILE A 10 -32.69 10.48 0.49
CA ILE A 10 -32.46 9.97 1.85
C ILE A 10 -31.20 10.65 2.40
N PRO A 11 -31.29 11.57 3.37
CA PRO A 11 -30.11 12.27 3.88
C PRO A 11 -29.15 11.31 4.57
N ILE A 12 -27.86 11.57 4.51
CA ILE A 12 -26.87 10.82 5.30
C ILE A 12 -27.06 11.16 6.78
N GLU A 13 -26.94 10.17 7.67
CA GLU A 13 -27.11 10.39 9.10
C GLU A 13 -26.05 11.34 9.67
N GLU A 14 -26.45 12.28 10.52
CA GLU A 14 -25.53 13.24 11.17
C GLU A 14 -24.40 12.54 11.97
N LYS A 15 -24.66 11.34 12.48
CA LYS A 15 -23.64 10.51 13.16
C LYS A 15 -22.51 10.12 12.20
N GLU A 16 -22.81 9.85 10.94
CA GLU A 16 -21.79 9.56 9.92
C GLU A 16 -20.98 10.81 9.56
N VAL A 17 -21.63 11.98 9.49
CA VAL A 17 -20.94 13.28 9.29
C VAL A 17 -19.91 13.50 10.40
N LYS A 18 -20.32 13.35 11.66
CA LYS A 18 -19.44 13.44 12.84
C LYS A 18 -18.27 12.46 12.79
N ARG A 19 -18.52 11.20 12.41
CA ARG A 19 -17.49 10.16 12.28
C ARG A 19 -16.50 10.50 11.18
N PHE A 20 -16.98 10.95 10.03
CA PHE A 20 -16.16 11.33 8.89
C PHE A 20 -15.26 12.53 9.24
N TYR A 21 -15.80 13.57 9.86
CA TYR A 21 -15.04 14.72 10.35
C TYR A 21 -13.92 14.28 11.31
N TYR A 22 -14.22 13.41 12.27
CA TYR A 22 -13.21 12.89 13.20
C TYR A 22 -12.09 12.11 12.49
N LEU A 23 -12.45 11.26 11.51
CA LEU A 23 -11.46 10.55 10.70
C LEU A 23 -10.63 11.49 9.83
N ASN A 24 -11.23 12.55 9.29
CA ASN A 24 -10.52 13.59 8.54
C ASN A 24 -9.49 14.33 9.42
N LYS A 25 -9.85 14.62 10.68
CA LYS A 25 -8.93 15.20 11.67
C LYS A 25 -7.74 14.30 11.97
N ILE A 26 -7.97 12.99 12.16
CA ILE A 26 -6.89 12.00 12.29
C ILE A 26 -6.03 12.00 11.02
N ALA A 27 -6.67 12.02 9.86
CA ALA A 27 -5.99 11.98 8.58
C ALA A 27 -5.03 13.16 8.40
N ASN A 28 -5.48 14.37 8.75
CA ASN A 28 -4.63 15.56 8.74
C ASN A 28 -3.41 15.43 9.66
N ASN A 29 -3.55 14.81 10.82
CA ASN A 29 -2.42 14.59 11.73
C ASN A 29 -1.41 13.58 11.17
N VAL A 30 -1.87 12.44 10.64
CA VAL A 30 -0.99 11.45 9.99
C VAL A 30 -0.31 12.05 8.75
N SER A 31 -1.03 12.90 8.02
CA SER A 31 -0.51 13.61 6.85
C SER A 31 0.68 14.53 7.19
N LYS A 32 0.70 15.15 8.37
CA LYS A 32 1.86 15.97 8.80
C LYS A 32 3.10 15.10 9.05
N ILE A 33 2.92 13.94 9.70
CA ILE A 33 4.03 13.03 10.02
C ILE A 33 4.74 12.55 8.76
N LYS A 34 3.99 12.15 7.71
CA LYS A 34 4.59 11.69 6.45
C LYS A 34 5.44 12.77 5.78
N TRP A 35 5.05 14.03 5.83
CA TRP A 35 5.82 15.13 5.22
C TRP A 35 7.10 15.43 5.98
N VAL A 36 7.06 15.38 7.32
CA VAL A 36 8.26 15.49 8.15
C VAL A 36 9.24 14.36 7.82
N LEU A 37 8.77 13.11 7.73
CA LEU A 37 9.61 11.97 7.37
C LEU A 37 10.14 12.04 5.93
N ALA A 38 9.33 12.54 4.99
CA ALA A 38 9.78 12.77 3.62
C ALA A 38 10.92 13.80 3.57
N PHE A 39 10.80 14.89 4.32
CA PHE A 39 11.84 15.91 4.42
C PHE A 39 13.13 15.36 5.07
N ILE A 40 13.00 14.61 6.17
CA ILE A 40 14.14 13.95 6.81
C ILE A 40 14.82 12.98 5.85
N THR A 41 14.04 12.19 5.10
CA THR A 41 14.57 11.24 4.11
C THR A 41 15.33 11.98 3.01
N LEU A 42 14.80 13.11 2.52
CA LEU A 42 15.48 13.93 1.51
C LEU A 42 16.81 14.49 2.03
N LEU A 43 16.84 15.00 3.27
CA LEU A 43 18.07 15.49 3.90
C LEU A 43 19.12 14.38 4.04
N LEU A 44 18.67 13.17 4.41
CA LEU A 44 19.55 12.02 4.57
C LEU A 44 20.09 11.50 3.23
N VAL A 45 19.25 11.46 2.19
CA VAL A 45 19.67 11.11 0.82
C VAL A 45 20.68 12.13 0.28
N THR A 46 20.44 13.43 0.50
CA THR A 46 21.38 14.47 0.08
C THR A 46 22.70 14.43 0.87
N TYR A 47 22.64 14.17 2.17
CA TYR A 47 23.84 13.94 2.99
C TYR A 47 24.68 12.76 2.47
N SER A 48 24.01 11.70 1.98
CA SER A 48 24.68 10.50 1.45
C SER A 48 25.55 10.73 0.22
N TYR A 49 25.41 11.87 -0.45
CA TYR A 49 26.29 12.27 -1.55
C TYR A 49 27.76 12.33 -1.13
N ASN A 50 28.03 12.71 0.13
CA ASN A 50 29.38 12.84 0.67
C ASN A 50 29.86 11.58 1.42
N VAL A 51 29.02 10.55 1.53
CA VAL A 51 29.33 9.33 2.30
C VAL A 51 29.80 8.25 1.32
N ASN A 52 31.11 8.03 1.28
CA ASN A 52 31.69 6.89 0.55
C ASN A 52 31.44 5.59 1.33
N ILE A 53 30.80 4.65 0.66
CA ILE A 53 30.50 3.31 1.19
C ILE A 53 31.70 2.41 0.92
N SER A 54 32.37 1.98 1.98
CA SER A 54 33.41 0.96 1.88
C SER A 54 32.79 -0.43 1.79
N PHE A 55 33.03 -1.13 0.69
CA PHE A 55 32.73 -2.56 0.59
C PHE A 55 33.92 -3.34 1.14
N HIS A 56 33.70 -4.07 2.23
CA HIS A 56 34.70 -5.00 2.75
C HIS A 56 34.61 -6.33 2.01
N GLN A 57 35.77 -6.90 1.71
CA GLN A 57 35.83 -8.29 1.29
C GLN A 57 35.54 -9.18 2.50
N THR A 58 34.56 -10.06 2.40
CA THR A 58 34.22 -11.02 3.46
C THR A 58 34.30 -12.43 2.88
N ASN A 59 34.86 -13.38 3.63
CA ASN A 59 34.85 -14.80 3.20
C ASN A 59 33.44 -15.43 3.38
N PHE A 60 32.38 -14.64 3.15
CA PHE A 60 31.01 -14.97 3.46
C PHE A 60 30.43 -15.90 2.41
N VAL A 61 30.30 -17.18 2.77
CA VAL A 61 29.65 -18.17 1.93
C VAL A 61 28.14 -18.00 2.04
N ILE A 62 27.54 -17.29 1.08
CA ILE A 62 26.10 -16.97 1.05
C ILE A 62 25.21 -18.21 1.22
N THR A 63 25.65 -19.39 0.75
CA THR A 63 24.85 -20.62 0.76
C THR A 63 24.49 -21.08 2.17
N ASP A 64 25.35 -20.84 3.15
CA ASP A 64 25.18 -21.38 4.51
C ASP A 64 24.06 -20.68 5.28
N TYR A 65 23.82 -19.40 4.96
CA TYR A 65 22.83 -18.57 5.63
C TYR A 65 21.61 -18.28 4.75
N LEU A 66 21.57 -18.77 3.51
CA LEU A 66 20.52 -18.47 2.55
C LEU A 66 19.14 -18.90 3.05
N ILE A 67 18.99 -20.15 3.48
CA ILE A 67 17.70 -20.69 3.96
C ILE A 67 17.21 -19.94 5.20
N VAL A 68 18.12 -19.71 6.15
CA VAL A 68 17.82 -18.98 7.39
C VAL A 68 17.37 -17.55 7.07
N SER A 69 18.09 -16.87 6.17
CA SER A 69 17.79 -15.49 5.79
C SER A 69 16.49 -15.36 5.00
N LEU A 70 16.20 -16.32 4.11
CA LEU A 70 14.91 -16.42 3.42
C LEU A 70 13.76 -16.58 4.41
N PHE A 71 13.90 -17.51 5.36
CA PHE A 71 12.86 -17.78 6.36
C PHE A 71 12.59 -16.56 7.25
N PHE A 72 13.63 -15.98 7.85
CA PHE A 72 13.48 -14.79 8.70
C PHE A 72 13.04 -13.55 7.92
N GLY A 73 13.54 -13.35 6.70
CA GLY A 73 13.10 -12.28 5.82
C GLY A 73 11.61 -12.38 5.50
N TRP A 74 11.11 -13.58 5.22
CA TRP A 74 9.68 -13.83 4.99
C TRP A 74 8.83 -13.56 6.22
N ILE A 75 9.24 -14.06 7.41
CA ILE A 75 8.53 -13.79 8.68
C ILE A 75 8.42 -12.29 8.94
N LEU A 76 9.53 -11.55 8.80
CA LEU A 76 9.53 -10.11 9.00
C LEU A 76 8.59 -9.40 8.01
N SER A 77 8.51 -9.87 6.77
CA SER A 77 7.58 -9.33 5.76
C SER A 77 6.13 -9.55 6.16
N VAL A 78 5.76 -10.76 6.62
CA VAL A 78 4.41 -11.07 7.10
C VAL A 78 4.04 -10.21 8.30
N LEU A 79 4.93 -10.11 9.30
CA LEU A 79 4.69 -9.31 10.50
C LEU A 79 4.51 -7.83 10.16
N SER A 80 5.42 -7.27 9.35
CA SER A 80 5.36 -5.88 8.90
C SER A 80 4.04 -5.58 8.18
N SER A 81 3.64 -6.46 7.26
CA SER A 81 2.38 -6.33 6.53
C SER A 81 1.16 -6.39 7.46
N PHE A 82 1.15 -7.33 8.41
CA PHE A 82 0.10 -7.43 9.41
C PHE A 82 -0.03 -6.12 10.21
N PHE A 83 1.07 -5.64 10.79
CA PHE A 83 1.06 -4.45 11.63
C PHE A 83 0.63 -3.20 10.87
N ASN A 84 1.10 -3.02 9.62
CA ASN A 84 0.71 -1.87 8.80
C ASN A 84 -0.81 -1.80 8.59
N HIS A 85 -1.42 -2.92 8.19
CA HIS A 85 -2.87 -2.98 7.99
C HIS A 85 -3.66 -2.95 9.29
N PHE A 86 -3.14 -3.57 10.35
CA PHE A 86 -3.76 -3.56 11.66
C PHE A 86 -3.82 -2.14 12.25
N PHE A 87 -2.74 -1.36 12.15
CA PHE A 87 -2.75 0.04 12.60
C PHE A 87 -3.73 0.88 11.79
N ALA A 88 -3.79 0.71 10.46
CA ALA A 88 -4.80 1.37 9.64
C ALA A 88 -6.24 1.02 10.10
N PHE A 89 -6.50 -0.26 10.38
CA PHE A 89 -7.78 -0.72 10.91
C PHE A 89 -8.07 -0.13 12.29
N LEU A 90 -7.09 -0.05 13.19
CA LEU A 90 -7.25 0.56 14.51
C LEU A 90 -7.61 2.04 14.44
N LEU A 91 -7.03 2.79 13.48
CA LEU A 91 -7.37 4.21 13.28
C LEU A 91 -8.84 4.38 12.88
N VAL A 92 -9.35 3.53 11.98
CA VAL A 92 -10.77 3.53 11.60
C VAL A 92 -11.66 3.04 12.74
N ASN A 93 -11.23 2.01 13.47
CA ASN A 93 -11.98 1.45 14.59
C ASN A 93 -12.27 2.49 15.68
N ARG A 94 -11.36 3.44 15.92
CA ARG A 94 -11.56 4.49 16.94
C ARG A 94 -12.82 5.33 16.73
N SER A 95 -13.23 5.58 15.48
CA SER A 95 -14.44 6.36 15.20
C SER A 95 -15.72 5.54 15.30
N TYR A 96 -15.66 4.26 14.92
CA TYR A 96 -16.83 3.38 14.89
C TYR A 96 -17.01 2.54 16.16
N LYS A 97 -16.02 2.52 17.06
CA LYS A 97 -15.98 1.65 18.25
C LYS A 97 -16.28 0.19 17.90
N PHE A 98 -15.66 -0.34 16.84
CA PHE A 98 -15.78 -1.76 16.49
C PHE A 98 -15.42 -2.66 17.68
N ILE A 99 -14.47 -2.19 18.50
CA ILE A 99 -14.04 -2.78 19.76
C ILE A 99 -14.68 -2.03 20.92
N GLN A 100 -15.64 -2.64 21.61
CA GLN A 100 -16.36 -2.02 22.74
C GLN A 100 -15.53 -1.99 24.04
N ASN A 101 -14.46 -2.79 24.15
CA ASN A 101 -13.60 -2.87 25.35
C ASN A 101 -12.11 -3.02 24.99
N PRO A 102 -11.34 -1.92 24.81
CA PRO A 102 -9.99 -1.98 24.25
C PRO A 102 -8.98 -2.73 25.13
N LYS A 103 -9.12 -2.70 26.47
CA LYS A 103 -8.19 -3.38 27.40
C LYS A 103 -8.45 -4.89 27.50
N LEU A 104 -9.72 -5.31 27.52
CA LEU A 104 -10.09 -6.74 27.55
C LEU A 104 -9.87 -7.39 26.18
N GLU A 105 -10.10 -6.62 25.10
CA GLU A 105 -9.82 -7.07 23.76
C GLU A 105 -8.34 -7.00 23.39
N GLN A 106 -7.46 -6.17 23.95
CA GLN A 106 -6.02 -6.25 23.61
C GLN A 106 -5.40 -7.61 23.93
N LYS A 107 -5.71 -8.20 25.10
CA LYS A 107 -5.28 -9.57 25.44
C LYS A 107 -5.97 -10.63 24.55
N LYS A 108 -7.27 -10.49 24.27
CA LYS A 108 -7.97 -11.38 23.33
C LYS A 108 -7.51 -11.17 21.88
N VAL A 109 -7.09 -9.98 21.48
CA VAL A 109 -6.63 -9.61 20.14
C VAL A 109 -5.28 -10.22 19.90
N LEU A 110 -4.40 -10.29 20.91
CA LEU A 110 -3.10 -10.97 20.82
C LEU A 110 -3.26 -12.51 20.73
N LEU A 111 -4.25 -13.06 21.43
CA LEU A 111 -4.59 -14.50 21.37
C LEU A 111 -5.33 -14.87 20.08
N ILE A 112 -6.28 -14.05 19.66
CA ILE A 112 -6.95 -14.09 18.35
C ILE A 112 -5.94 -13.83 17.24
N LEU A 113 -4.90 -13.03 17.48
CA LEU A 113 -3.78 -12.80 16.56
C LEU A 113 -2.99 -14.08 16.35
N ALA A 114 -2.64 -14.79 17.42
CA ALA A 114 -1.94 -16.06 17.30
C ALA A 114 -2.81 -17.12 16.60
N ASP A 115 -4.06 -17.32 17.05
CA ASP A 115 -5.00 -18.26 16.45
C ASP A 115 -5.31 -17.94 14.99
N ARG A 116 -5.42 -16.65 14.65
CA ARG A 116 -5.75 -16.24 13.29
C ARG A 116 -4.54 -16.11 12.40
N LEU A 117 -3.35 -15.79 12.91
CA LEU A 117 -2.10 -15.92 12.15
C LEU A 117 -1.94 -17.38 11.71
N LEU A 118 -2.19 -18.34 12.63
CA LEU A 118 -2.26 -19.77 12.34
C LEU A 118 -3.33 -20.11 11.28
N PHE A 119 -4.55 -19.58 11.42
CA PHE A 119 -5.61 -19.79 10.43
C PHE A 119 -5.31 -19.16 9.07
N THR A 120 -4.62 -18.02 9.02
CA THR A 120 -4.25 -17.34 7.77
C THR A 120 -3.23 -18.11 6.94
N PHE A 121 -2.43 -19.01 7.53
CA PHE A 121 -1.55 -19.90 6.77
C PHE A 121 -2.31 -20.83 5.80
N TYR A 122 -3.59 -21.12 6.05
CA TYR A 122 -4.39 -21.98 5.17
C TYR A 122 -4.90 -21.27 3.90
N HIS A 123 -4.80 -19.95 3.81
CA HIS A 123 -5.24 -19.23 2.62
C HIS A 123 -4.13 -19.16 1.55
N LYS A 124 -4.44 -19.66 0.34
CA LYS A 124 -3.51 -19.69 -0.81
C LYS A 124 -2.81 -18.35 -1.12
N HIS A 125 -3.42 -17.22 -0.79
CA HIS A 125 -2.88 -15.88 -1.05
C HIS A 125 -1.87 -15.39 0.01
N PHE A 126 -1.85 -16.00 1.19
CA PHE A 126 -1.03 -15.55 2.31
C PHE A 126 0.46 -15.75 2.08
N VAL A 127 0.85 -16.87 1.47
CA VAL A 127 2.26 -17.23 1.27
C VAL A 127 2.97 -16.24 0.35
N TYR A 128 2.29 -15.75 -0.69
CA TYR A 128 2.91 -14.93 -1.74
C TYR A 128 2.58 -13.44 -1.67
N SER A 129 1.48 -13.03 -1.02
CA SER A 129 1.15 -11.61 -0.85
C SER A 129 0.44 -11.35 0.49
N PRO A 130 1.21 -11.30 1.58
CA PRO A 130 0.71 -10.89 2.90
C PRO A 130 -0.07 -9.56 2.87
N ASP A 131 0.38 -8.55 2.11
CA ASP A 131 -0.26 -7.23 2.03
C ASP A 131 -1.65 -7.32 1.43
N TYR A 132 -1.79 -7.99 0.29
CA TYR A 132 -3.10 -8.20 -0.31
C TYR A 132 -4.02 -9.01 0.61
N HIS A 133 -3.48 -10.05 1.26
CA HIS A 133 -4.22 -10.87 2.19
C HIS A 133 -4.77 -10.04 3.36
N PHE A 134 -3.92 -9.30 4.07
CA PHE A 134 -4.34 -8.51 5.22
C PHE A 134 -5.23 -7.33 4.82
N ALA A 135 -4.97 -6.65 3.70
CA ALA A 135 -5.87 -5.64 3.16
C ALA A 135 -7.29 -6.19 2.93
N SER A 136 -7.41 -7.38 2.33
CA SER A 136 -8.69 -8.05 2.09
C SER A 136 -9.36 -8.51 3.40
N TYR A 137 -8.56 -9.06 4.32
CA TYR A 137 -9.02 -9.52 5.63
C TYR A 137 -9.65 -8.39 6.45
N PHE A 138 -8.95 -7.25 6.61
CA PHE A 138 -9.46 -6.14 7.41
C PHE A 138 -10.65 -5.43 6.75
N LYS A 139 -10.69 -5.30 5.41
CA LYS A 139 -11.89 -4.84 4.70
C LYS A 139 -13.10 -5.76 4.95
N SER A 140 -12.87 -7.07 4.98
CA SER A 140 -13.92 -8.05 5.27
C SER A 140 -14.43 -7.93 6.71
N ARG A 141 -13.53 -7.65 7.67
CA ARG A 141 -13.87 -7.38 9.07
C ARG A 141 -14.72 -6.13 9.26
N ILE A 142 -14.38 -5.04 8.56
CA ILE A 142 -15.20 -3.82 8.55
C ILE A 142 -16.63 -4.15 8.09
N LYS A 143 -16.75 -4.94 7.02
CA LYS A 143 -18.05 -5.35 6.47
C LYS A 143 -18.85 -6.24 7.43
N GLU A 144 -18.20 -7.24 8.02
CA GLU A 144 -18.80 -8.17 8.98
C GLU A 144 -19.34 -7.44 10.22
N PHE A 145 -18.57 -6.47 10.74
CA PHE A 145 -19.00 -5.66 11.88
C PHE A 145 -20.31 -4.92 11.57
N HIS A 146 -20.38 -4.22 10.43
CA HIS A 146 -21.58 -3.48 10.04
C HIS A 146 -22.76 -4.40 9.76
N LYS A 147 -22.53 -5.64 9.30
CA LYS A 147 -23.59 -6.64 9.15
C LYS A 147 -24.16 -7.06 10.51
N ASN A 148 -23.29 -7.39 11.47
CA ASN A 148 -23.69 -7.91 12.79
C ASN A 148 -24.29 -6.82 13.70
N GLN A 149 -23.85 -5.57 13.55
CA GLN A 149 -24.31 -4.43 14.33
C GLN A 149 -25.31 -3.56 13.56
N SER A 150 -25.79 -4.03 12.40
CA SER A 150 -26.65 -3.26 11.48
C SER A 150 -27.81 -2.62 12.22
N SER A 151 -28.59 -3.39 13.00
CA SER A 151 -29.75 -2.92 13.78
C SER A 151 -29.42 -1.93 14.92
N LYS A 152 -28.19 -1.96 15.46
CA LYS A 152 -27.75 -1.06 16.53
C LYS A 152 -27.16 0.24 15.98
N LEU A 153 -26.50 0.16 14.82
CA LEU A 153 -25.89 1.31 14.13
C LEU A 153 -26.93 2.11 13.38
N HIS A 154 -27.80 1.43 12.66
CA HIS A 154 -28.81 1.98 11.76
C HIS A 154 -30.13 1.24 11.98
N LYS A 155 -31.27 1.93 11.91
CA LYS A 155 -32.56 1.25 11.97
C LYS A 155 -32.89 0.63 10.61
N CYS A 156 -32.10 -0.36 10.17
CA CYS A 156 -32.21 -0.94 8.83
C CYS A 156 -33.59 -1.56 8.52
N GLU A 157 -34.37 -1.93 9.54
CA GLU A 157 -35.74 -2.43 9.38
C GLU A 157 -36.71 -1.36 8.85
N GLU A 158 -36.41 -0.08 9.08
CA GLU A 158 -37.22 1.06 8.64
C GLU A 158 -36.83 1.56 7.22
N HIS A 159 -35.81 0.97 6.58
CA HIS A 159 -35.28 1.46 5.31
C HIS A 159 -35.79 0.67 4.10
N THR A 160 -36.15 1.41 3.05
CA THR A 160 -36.75 0.89 1.82
C THR A 160 -35.76 0.21 0.88
N TYR A 161 -34.45 0.50 0.96
CA TYR A 161 -33.47 0.00 0.00
C TYR A 161 -32.43 -0.92 0.63
N ILE A 162 -32.34 -2.15 0.11
CA ILE A 162 -31.44 -3.19 0.61
C ILE A 162 -30.56 -3.76 -0.53
N SER A 163 -29.28 -3.94 -0.26
CA SER A 163 -28.34 -4.58 -1.18
C SER A 163 -28.72 -6.04 -1.44
N LYS A 164 -28.84 -6.41 -2.73
CA LYS A 164 -29.23 -7.77 -3.15
C LYS A 164 -28.23 -8.85 -2.68
N LYS A 165 -26.95 -8.51 -2.65
CA LYS A 165 -25.87 -9.47 -2.33
C LYS A 165 -25.70 -9.65 -0.82
N ASP A 166 -25.66 -8.54 -0.09
CA ASP A 166 -25.23 -8.55 1.31
C ASP A 166 -26.38 -8.33 2.30
N LYS A 167 -27.58 -8.02 1.80
CA LYS A 167 -28.77 -7.68 2.58
C LYS A 167 -28.54 -6.52 3.57
N LEU A 168 -27.77 -5.52 3.14
CA LEU A 168 -27.44 -4.33 3.92
C LEU A 168 -28.28 -3.13 3.45
N CYS A 169 -28.77 -2.33 4.40
CA CYS A 169 -29.44 -1.07 4.09
C CYS A 169 -28.46 -0.01 3.56
N ILE A 170 -28.97 1.02 2.88
CA ILE A 170 -28.13 2.04 2.25
C ILE A 170 -27.20 2.79 3.22
N HIS A 171 -27.67 3.12 4.43
CA HIS A 171 -26.84 3.79 5.44
C HIS A 171 -25.69 2.91 5.93
N CYS A 172 -25.93 1.62 6.17
CA CYS A 172 -24.86 0.66 6.46
C CYS A 172 -23.83 0.62 5.33
N TRP A 173 -24.28 0.73 4.08
CA TRP A 173 -23.39 0.76 2.93
C TRP A 173 -22.52 2.01 2.90
N ASP A 174 -23.10 3.18 3.18
CA ASP A 174 -22.35 4.45 3.28
C ASP A 174 -21.30 4.40 4.39
N SER A 175 -21.66 3.86 5.56
CA SER A 175 -20.73 3.66 6.68
C SER A 175 -19.56 2.74 6.30
N ILE A 176 -19.84 1.62 5.60
CA ILE A 176 -18.81 0.73 5.07
C ILE A 176 -17.93 1.44 4.02
N LYS A 177 -18.54 2.24 3.14
CA LYS A 177 -17.85 3.02 2.10
C LYS A 177 -16.90 4.04 2.73
N ASN A 178 -17.34 4.75 3.76
CA ASN A 178 -16.54 5.68 4.55
C ASN A 178 -15.39 4.99 5.28
N ALA A 179 -15.68 3.92 6.02
CA ALA A 179 -14.68 3.16 6.75
C ALA A 179 -13.61 2.57 5.82
N ASN A 180 -14.01 2.01 4.67
CA ASN A 180 -13.08 1.45 3.70
C ASN A 180 -12.23 2.53 3.01
N LYS A 181 -12.78 3.72 2.73
CA LYS A 181 -12.01 4.85 2.19
C LYS A 181 -10.84 5.19 3.13
N PHE A 182 -11.13 5.49 4.39
CA PHE A 182 -10.09 5.87 5.35
C PHE A 182 -9.14 4.72 5.66
N PHE A 183 -9.62 3.47 5.69
CA PHE A 183 -8.73 2.30 5.84
C PHE A 183 -7.69 2.24 4.71
N ILE A 184 -8.12 2.45 3.46
CA ILE A 184 -7.24 2.43 2.28
C ILE A 184 -6.25 3.60 2.36
N GLU A 185 -6.71 4.81 2.69
CA GLU A 185 -5.84 5.99 2.84
C GLU A 185 -4.80 5.81 3.94
N PHE A 186 -5.21 5.35 5.13
CA PHE A 186 -4.29 5.11 6.25
C PHE A 186 -3.32 3.98 5.97
N SER A 187 -3.77 2.87 5.36
CA SER A 187 -2.88 1.77 4.98
C SER A 187 -1.79 2.25 4.02
N ASN A 188 -2.16 3.05 3.01
CA ASN A 188 -1.18 3.61 2.07
C ASN A 188 -0.20 4.59 2.73
N TRP A 189 -0.69 5.47 3.60
CA TRP A 189 0.18 6.42 4.30
C TRP A 189 1.10 5.75 5.32
N ILE A 190 0.62 4.74 6.04
CA ILE A 190 1.43 3.94 6.96
C ILE A 190 2.51 3.19 6.18
N ASN A 191 2.19 2.62 5.03
CA ASN A 191 3.19 1.99 4.16
C ASN A 191 4.26 2.98 3.71
N LEU A 192 3.89 4.19 3.29
CA LEU A 192 4.87 5.22 2.93
C LEU A 192 5.73 5.67 4.11
N ILE A 193 5.12 5.95 5.27
CA ILE A 193 5.82 6.27 6.53
C ILE A 193 6.82 5.17 6.87
N TYR A 194 6.38 3.93 6.77
CA TYR A 194 7.20 2.77 7.04
C TYR A 194 8.36 2.65 6.05
N THR A 195 8.16 2.95 4.77
CA THR A 195 9.24 2.99 3.77
C THR A 195 10.26 4.08 4.06
N PHE A 196 9.86 5.27 4.53
CA PHE A 196 10.82 6.28 5.00
C PHE A 196 11.65 5.75 6.19
N LEU A 197 11.01 5.08 7.15
CA LEU A 197 11.72 4.44 8.26
C LEU A 197 12.68 3.34 7.79
N LEU A 198 12.32 2.57 6.75
CA LEU A 198 13.20 1.57 6.15
C LEU A 198 14.42 2.21 5.49
N VAL A 199 14.28 3.37 4.84
CA VAL A 199 15.43 4.11 4.30
C VAL A 199 16.37 4.53 5.43
N LEU A 200 15.83 5.08 6.52
CA LEU A 200 16.64 5.42 7.70
C LEU A 200 17.37 4.19 8.28
N LEU A 201 16.67 3.06 8.36
CA LEU A 201 17.26 1.81 8.82
C LEU A 201 18.34 1.31 7.85
N ALA A 202 18.13 1.39 6.54
CA ALA A 202 19.12 1.02 5.53
C ALA A 202 20.41 1.83 5.65
N PHE A 203 20.32 3.11 6.03
CA PHE A 203 21.49 3.92 6.34
C PHE A 203 22.26 3.42 7.55
N SER A 204 21.59 2.93 8.60
CA SER A 204 22.32 2.26 9.69
C SER A 204 23.06 1.00 9.21
N PHE A 205 22.50 0.28 8.23
CA PHE A 205 23.16 -0.87 7.63
C PHE A 205 24.41 -0.49 6.83
N ILE A 206 24.57 0.74 6.35
CA ILE A 206 25.84 1.18 5.73
C ILE A 206 26.99 1.02 6.74
N PHE A 207 26.75 1.33 8.01
CA PHE A 207 27.76 1.26 9.07
C PHE A 207 27.85 -0.12 9.73
N ILE A 208 26.80 -0.94 9.63
CA ILE A 208 26.77 -2.30 10.20
C ILE A 208 27.37 -3.30 9.20
N GLN A 209 28.55 -3.82 9.55
CA GLN A 209 29.29 -4.84 8.77
C GLN A 209 28.84 -6.26 9.12
N ASN A 210 27.53 -6.51 9.20
CA ASN A 210 26.98 -7.84 9.48
C ASN A 210 26.26 -8.39 8.24
N ASP A 211 26.92 -9.32 7.55
CA ASP A 211 26.45 -9.89 6.29
C ASP A 211 25.14 -10.67 6.45
N ILE A 212 24.97 -11.40 7.55
CA ILE A 212 23.72 -12.15 7.83
C ILE A 212 22.55 -11.16 7.99
N ALA A 213 22.77 -10.06 8.70
CA ALA A 213 21.73 -9.05 8.90
C ALA A 213 21.38 -8.33 7.57
N ASN A 214 22.39 -8.02 6.74
CA ASN A 214 22.17 -7.47 5.39
C ASN A 214 21.39 -8.44 4.50
N LEU A 215 21.70 -9.75 4.57
CA LEU A 215 21.04 -10.79 3.79
C LEU A 215 19.58 -11.00 4.22
N ILE A 216 19.30 -11.05 5.54
CA ILE A 216 17.93 -11.06 6.08
C ILE A 216 17.17 -9.83 5.62
N PHE A 217 17.79 -8.65 5.69
CA PHE A 217 17.13 -7.39 5.32
C PHE A 217 16.85 -7.30 3.81
N LEU A 218 17.74 -7.82 2.97
CA LEU A 218 17.53 -7.96 1.53
C LEU A 218 16.32 -8.84 1.23
N PHE A 219 16.25 -10.06 1.79
CA PHE A 219 15.13 -10.96 1.54
C PHE A 219 13.81 -10.41 2.10
N TYR A 220 13.86 -9.78 3.27
CA TYR A 220 12.73 -9.04 3.82
C TYR A 220 12.18 -8.00 2.82
N LEU A 221 13.05 -7.15 2.25
CA LEU A 221 12.64 -6.15 1.28
C LEU A 221 12.13 -6.78 -0.02
N LEU A 222 12.73 -7.87 -0.50
CA LEU A 222 12.25 -8.59 -1.67
C LEU A 222 10.83 -9.13 -1.47
N PHE A 223 10.57 -9.84 -0.36
CA PHE A 223 9.24 -10.36 -0.06
C PHE A 223 8.21 -9.24 0.13
N ARG A 224 8.59 -8.15 0.83
CA ARG A 224 7.72 -6.98 1.00
C ARG A 224 7.39 -6.36 -0.35
N THR A 225 8.39 -6.15 -1.21
CA THR A 225 8.18 -5.53 -2.53
C THR A 225 7.28 -6.40 -3.39
N LEU A 226 7.47 -7.74 -3.39
CA LEU A 226 6.63 -8.71 -4.12
C LEU A 226 5.18 -8.62 -3.66
N SER A 227 5.00 -8.68 -2.35
CA SER A 227 3.70 -8.62 -1.69
C SER A 227 2.96 -7.32 -2.00
N ARG A 228 3.64 -6.18 -1.87
CA ARG A 228 3.09 -4.84 -2.10
C ARG A 228 2.82 -4.56 -3.57
N SER A 229 3.72 -4.96 -4.47
CA SER A 229 3.51 -4.87 -5.91
C SER A 229 2.26 -5.63 -6.34
N THR A 230 2.07 -6.83 -5.79
CA THR A 230 0.89 -7.65 -6.04
C THR A 230 -0.38 -6.95 -5.57
N GLU A 231 -0.38 -6.37 -4.37
CA GLU A 231 -1.51 -5.59 -3.86
C GLU A 231 -1.85 -4.41 -4.80
N ILE A 232 -0.85 -3.63 -5.22
CA ILE A 232 -1.01 -2.49 -6.14
C ILE A 232 -1.60 -2.95 -7.48
N ILE A 233 -1.06 -4.01 -8.09
CA ILE A 233 -1.54 -4.55 -9.36
C ILE A 233 -2.99 -5.06 -9.22
N PHE A 234 -3.33 -5.75 -8.14
CA PHE A 234 -4.71 -6.18 -7.90
C PHE A 234 -5.66 -5.02 -7.63
N ALA A 235 -5.21 -3.96 -6.97
CA ALA A 235 -5.99 -2.74 -6.80
C ALA A 235 -6.26 -2.08 -8.16
N PHE A 236 -5.23 -1.96 -9.01
CA PHE A 236 -5.38 -1.49 -10.38
C PHE A 236 -6.39 -2.32 -11.19
N TYR A 237 -6.27 -3.64 -11.15
CA TYR A 237 -7.21 -4.52 -11.84
C TYR A 237 -8.65 -4.31 -11.37
N LYS A 238 -8.88 -4.15 -10.06
CA LYS A 238 -10.24 -3.91 -9.51
C LYS A 238 -10.78 -2.50 -9.76
N ASP A 239 -9.92 -1.51 -9.92
CA ASP A 239 -10.35 -0.13 -10.09
C ASP A 239 -10.51 0.27 -11.56
N VAL A 240 -9.64 -0.22 -12.43
CA VAL A 240 -9.58 0.15 -13.86
C VAL A 240 -10.23 -0.90 -14.75
N VAL A 241 -9.98 -2.19 -14.51
CA VAL A 241 -10.43 -3.28 -15.40
C VAL A 241 -11.79 -3.83 -14.99
N ARG A 242 -11.92 -4.25 -13.72
CA ARG A 242 -13.12 -4.88 -13.19
C ARG A 242 -13.93 -3.89 -12.37
N VAL A 243 -14.77 -3.11 -13.05
CA VAL A 243 -15.67 -2.15 -12.37
C VAL A 243 -16.63 -2.89 -11.43
N ASN A 244 -16.41 -2.78 -10.12
CA ASN A 244 -17.34 -3.30 -9.12
C ASN A 244 -18.65 -2.48 -9.10
N PHE A 245 -19.76 -3.14 -8.82
CA PHE A 245 -21.08 -2.52 -8.70
C PHE A 245 -21.86 -3.09 -7.51
N ALA A 246 -22.77 -2.29 -6.98
CA ALA A 246 -23.76 -2.72 -5.98
C ALA A 246 -25.17 -2.56 -6.57
N LEU A 247 -26.01 -3.56 -6.30
CA LEU A 247 -27.43 -3.57 -6.69
C LEU A 247 -28.27 -3.41 -5.44
N PHE A 248 -29.09 -2.37 -5.40
CA PHE A 248 -30.05 -2.15 -4.32
C PHE A 248 -31.46 -2.42 -4.82
N GLU A 249 -32.23 -3.14 -4.01
CA GLU A 249 -33.62 -3.49 -4.26
C GLU A 249 -34.53 -2.69 -3.32
N ASP A 250 -35.58 -2.11 -3.88
CA ASP A 250 -36.61 -1.39 -3.16
C ASP A 250 -37.64 -2.38 -2.56
N LEU A 251 -37.61 -2.57 -1.25
CA LEU A 251 -38.52 -3.45 -0.52
C LEU A 251 -39.96 -2.94 -0.47
N SER A 252 -40.21 -1.66 -0.74
CA SER A 252 -41.56 -1.09 -0.72
C SER A 252 -42.43 -1.58 -1.88
N GLN A 253 -41.83 -2.14 -2.94
CA GLN A 253 -42.54 -2.60 -4.14
C GLN A 253 -42.02 -3.95 -4.63
N LYS A 254 -42.27 -5.01 -3.85
CA LYS A 254 -41.79 -6.40 -4.04
C LYS A 254 -42.05 -7.07 -5.42
N ASN A 255 -42.86 -6.49 -6.32
CA ASN A 255 -43.38 -7.19 -7.50
C ASN A 255 -43.06 -6.53 -8.87
N LYS A 256 -42.12 -5.58 -8.96
CA LYS A 256 -41.71 -5.02 -10.27
C LYS A 256 -40.20 -5.13 -10.49
N ALA A 257 -39.81 -5.81 -11.57
CA ALA A 257 -38.42 -5.96 -12.03
C ALA A 257 -37.71 -4.61 -12.33
N GLU A 258 -38.46 -3.50 -12.39
CA GLU A 258 -38.01 -2.16 -12.79
C GLU A 258 -37.32 -1.32 -11.69
N ARG A 259 -36.96 -1.88 -10.51
CA ARG A 259 -36.43 -1.05 -9.39
C ARG A 259 -35.14 -1.55 -8.76
N ILE A 260 -34.26 -2.12 -9.57
CA ILE A 260 -32.88 -2.37 -9.15
C ILE A 260 -32.08 -1.09 -9.37
N ILE A 261 -31.67 -0.42 -8.28
CA ILE A 261 -30.82 0.76 -8.38
C ILE A 261 -29.37 0.32 -8.50
N TYR A 262 -28.75 0.75 -9.60
CA TYR A 262 -27.40 0.37 -10.00
C TYR A 262 -26.40 1.43 -9.52
N MET A 263 -25.63 1.13 -8.47
CA MET A 263 -24.49 1.96 -8.07
C MET A 263 -23.22 1.46 -8.75
N HIS A 264 -22.64 2.28 -9.64
CA HIS A 264 -21.55 1.90 -10.55
C HIS A 264 -20.25 2.68 -10.34
N LYS A 265 -19.12 2.11 -10.78
CA LYS A 265 -17.81 2.79 -10.90
C LYS A 265 -17.33 3.42 -9.60
N TRP A 266 -16.78 4.64 -9.68
CA TRP A 266 -16.22 5.36 -8.56
C TRP A 266 -17.25 5.64 -7.47
N ARG A 267 -18.55 5.66 -7.81
CA ARG A 267 -19.67 5.85 -6.88
C ARG A 267 -19.82 4.71 -5.89
N TYR A 268 -19.18 3.56 -6.14
CA TYR A 268 -19.07 2.45 -5.19
C TYR A 268 -18.13 2.75 -4.00
N SER A 269 -17.25 3.76 -4.11
CA SER A 269 -16.25 4.13 -3.09
C SER A 269 -16.26 5.64 -2.81
N ASN A 270 -16.02 6.11 -1.58
CA ASN A 270 -15.89 7.56 -1.30
C ASN A 270 -14.47 8.09 -1.63
N LEU A 271 -13.68 7.28 -2.34
CA LEU A 271 -12.38 7.65 -2.89
C LEU A 271 -12.59 8.47 -4.16
N ARG A 272 -12.57 9.80 -4.03
CA ARG A 272 -12.66 10.73 -5.14
C ARG A 272 -11.40 10.74 -6.00
N LYS A 273 -11.51 11.35 -7.18
CA LYS A 273 -10.43 11.48 -8.16
C LYS A 273 -9.11 12.02 -7.58
N PRO A 274 -9.09 13.13 -6.81
CA PRO A 274 -7.84 13.61 -6.19
C PRO A 274 -7.22 12.63 -5.20
N ALA A 275 -8.07 11.93 -4.43
CA ALA A 275 -7.60 10.93 -3.46
C ALA A 275 -6.97 9.72 -4.16
N ARG A 276 -7.53 9.26 -5.29
CA ARG A 276 -6.98 8.15 -6.09
C ARG A 276 -5.62 8.49 -6.71
N ILE A 277 -5.51 9.68 -7.30
CA ILE A 277 -4.24 10.18 -7.85
C ILE A 277 -3.21 10.28 -6.73
N SER A 278 -3.61 10.87 -5.59
CA SER A 278 -2.78 10.95 -4.39
C SER A 278 -2.30 9.55 -3.96
N LEU A 279 -3.18 8.55 -3.85
CA LEU A 279 -2.80 7.18 -3.49
C LEU A 279 -1.74 6.60 -4.44
N ALA A 280 -1.94 6.75 -5.75
CA ALA A 280 -1.02 6.28 -6.78
C ALA A 280 0.37 6.93 -6.68
N VAL A 281 0.40 8.26 -6.50
CA VAL A 281 1.66 9.02 -6.35
C VAL A 281 2.42 8.60 -5.09
N HIS A 282 1.72 8.43 -3.96
CA HIS A 282 2.36 7.95 -2.73
C HIS A 282 2.92 6.53 -2.90
N SER A 283 2.18 5.62 -3.57
CA SER A 283 2.70 4.28 -3.89
C SER A 283 3.86 4.32 -4.89
N LEU A 284 3.90 5.28 -5.81
CA LEU A 284 5.03 5.46 -6.73
C LEU A 284 6.30 5.89 -5.99
N ILE A 285 6.19 6.85 -5.06
CA ILE A 285 7.30 7.25 -4.18
C ILE A 285 7.75 6.06 -3.32
N GLU A 286 6.80 5.31 -2.75
CA GLU A 286 7.07 4.10 -1.96
C GLU A 286 7.89 3.08 -2.77
N MET A 287 7.46 2.76 -4.00
CA MET A 287 8.17 1.82 -4.87
C MET A 287 9.54 2.36 -5.28
N ALA A 288 9.66 3.62 -5.67
CA ALA A 288 10.94 4.23 -6.06
C ALA A 288 11.99 4.10 -4.94
N LEU A 289 11.60 4.40 -3.69
CA LEU A 289 12.47 4.26 -2.53
C LEU A 289 12.81 2.79 -2.24
N THR A 290 11.82 1.91 -2.29
CA THR A 290 12.01 0.49 -1.98
C THR A 290 12.94 -0.17 -3.00
N PHE A 291 12.78 0.12 -4.30
CA PHE A 291 13.69 -0.36 -5.34
C PHE A 291 15.09 0.25 -5.19
N SER A 292 15.22 1.53 -4.81
CA SER A 292 16.52 2.13 -4.51
C SER A 292 17.27 1.36 -3.41
N LEU A 293 16.56 0.95 -2.35
CA LEU A 293 17.11 0.11 -1.28
C LEU A 293 17.49 -1.28 -1.77
N LEU A 294 16.65 -1.89 -2.61
CA LEU A 294 16.94 -3.21 -3.18
C LEU A 294 18.20 -3.18 -4.05
N TYR A 295 18.36 -2.18 -4.94
CA TYR A 295 19.57 -2.06 -5.74
C TYR A 295 20.82 -1.86 -4.89
N PHE A 296 20.72 -1.03 -3.85
CA PHE A 296 21.80 -0.82 -2.90
C PHE A 296 22.20 -2.13 -2.20
N LEU A 297 21.24 -2.87 -1.65
CA LEU A 297 21.51 -4.10 -0.90
C LEU A 297 21.94 -5.26 -1.80
N VAL A 298 21.36 -5.41 -3.00
CA VAL A 298 21.81 -6.40 -3.98
C VAL A 298 23.28 -6.14 -4.33
N THR A 299 23.64 -4.89 -4.56
CA THR A 299 25.03 -4.54 -4.85
C THR A 299 25.92 -4.82 -3.65
N LYS A 300 25.50 -4.46 -2.43
CA LYS A 300 26.27 -4.72 -1.21
C LYS A 300 26.46 -6.20 -0.91
N VAL A 301 25.40 -7.01 -0.99
CA VAL A 301 25.42 -8.45 -0.63
C VAL A 301 26.14 -9.26 -1.69
N PHE A 302 25.95 -8.94 -2.98
CA PHE A 302 26.53 -9.71 -4.06
C PHE A 302 27.83 -9.11 -4.61
N TYR A 303 28.34 -8.01 -4.05
CA TYR A 303 29.51 -7.26 -4.55
C TYR A 303 30.68 -8.16 -4.94
N GLU A 304 31.04 -9.10 -4.08
CA GLU A 304 32.15 -10.02 -4.35
C GLU A 304 31.85 -11.05 -5.44
N GLN A 305 30.63 -11.57 -5.49
CA GLN A 305 30.19 -12.43 -6.61
C GLN A 305 30.17 -11.65 -7.92
N MET A 306 29.90 -10.33 -7.90
CA MET A 306 30.03 -9.45 -9.06
C MET A 306 31.48 -9.34 -9.53
N LEU A 307 32.45 -9.34 -8.60
CA LEU A 307 33.88 -9.30 -8.90
C LEU A 307 34.44 -10.67 -9.35
N GLN A 308 33.85 -11.80 -8.90
CA GLN A 308 34.39 -13.16 -9.09
C GLN A 308 33.65 -14.05 -10.11
N SER A 309 32.51 -13.63 -10.69
CA SER A 309 31.71 -14.56 -11.52
C SER A 309 32.48 -15.11 -12.75
N PRO A 310 32.46 -16.43 -13.01
CA PRO A 310 33.27 -17.05 -14.06
C PRO A 310 32.75 -16.80 -15.50
N SER A 311 31.52 -16.32 -15.68
CA SER A 311 31.06 -15.79 -16.98
C SER A 311 31.69 -14.43 -17.31
N ILE A 312 32.15 -13.70 -16.29
CA ILE A 312 33.00 -12.53 -16.44
C ILE A 312 34.44 -12.99 -16.70
N VAL A 313 34.94 -13.99 -15.97
CA VAL A 313 36.32 -14.52 -16.14
C VAL A 313 36.55 -15.21 -17.48
N ASN A 314 35.56 -15.89 -18.06
CA ASN A 314 35.70 -16.46 -19.41
C ASN A 314 35.53 -15.41 -20.54
N LEU A 315 34.96 -14.24 -20.25
CA LEU A 315 34.95 -13.08 -21.15
C LEU A 315 36.26 -12.27 -21.12
N ILE A 316 37.13 -12.52 -20.12
CA ILE A 316 38.49 -11.93 -20.00
C ILE A 316 39.36 -12.33 -21.18
N SER A 317 39.04 -13.42 -21.88
CA SER A 317 39.79 -13.82 -23.07
C SER A 317 39.53 -12.95 -24.31
N TYR A 318 38.47 -12.12 -24.34
CA TYR A 318 38.08 -11.39 -25.57
C TYR A 318 37.67 -9.91 -25.45
N SER A 319 37.66 -9.27 -24.27
CA SER A 319 37.25 -7.83 -24.20
C SER A 319 37.84 -7.00 -23.05
N ASN A 320 39.18 -6.98 -22.92
CA ASN A 320 39.90 -6.29 -21.84
C ASN A 320 39.60 -4.78 -21.67
N LEU A 321 39.07 -4.09 -22.69
CA LEU A 321 38.75 -2.65 -22.59
C LEU A 321 37.33 -2.38 -22.06
N MET A 322 36.32 -3.08 -22.60
CA MET A 322 34.90 -2.91 -22.20
C MET A 322 34.64 -3.39 -20.77
N HIS A 323 35.40 -4.39 -20.31
CA HIS A 323 35.23 -4.93 -18.97
C HIS A 323 35.76 -3.98 -17.88
N TYR A 324 36.88 -3.29 -18.12
CA TYR A 324 37.45 -2.32 -17.20
C TYR A 324 36.52 -1.12 -16.99
N ASP A 325 35.96 -0.56 -18.06
CA ASP A 325 35.04 0.58 -17.96
C ASP A 325 33.74 0.21 -17.25
N THR A 326 33.21 -0.99 -17.50
CA THR A 326 31.98 -1.46 -16.82
C THR A 326 32.22 -1.65 -15.32
N MET A 327 33.35 -2.24 -14.93
CA MET A 327 33.72 -2.43 -13.52
C MET A 327 34.04 -1.12 -12.81
N LYS A 328 34.79 -0.22 -13.45
CA LYS A 328 35.07 1.12 -12.92
C LYS A 328 33.79 1.94 -12.74
N ASN A 329 32.87 1.86 -13.69
CA ASN A 329 31.56 2.51 -13.59
C ASN A 329 30.69 1.88 -12.50
N LEU A 330 30.73 0.56 -12.31
CA LEU A 330 30.03 -0.11 -11.21
C LEU A 330 30.60 0.32 -9.85
N ILE A 331 31.93 0.39 -9.70
CA ILE A 331 32.59 0.83 -8.46
C ILE A 331 32.28 2.30 -8.15
N ASN A 332 32.36 3.18 -9.15
CA ASN A 332 32.00 4.59 -9.00
C ASN A 332 30.51 4.77 -8.70
N PHE A 333 29.65 3.94 -9.30
CA PHE A 333 28.22 3.96 -9.02
C PHE A 333 27.93 3.45 -7.61
N SER A 334 28.60 2.38 -7.19
CA SER A 334 28.33 1.71 -5.92
C SER A 334 28.84 2.47 -4.71
N SER A 335 29.75 3.42 -4.88
CA SER A 335 30.37 4.17 -3.80
C SER A 335 29.39 5.01 -2.99
N ASN A 336 28.28 5.49 -3.60
CA ASN A 336 27.38 6.45 -2.97
C ASN A 336 25.93 5.96 -3.01
N PHE A 337 25.25 5.95 -1.86
CA PHE A 337 23.82 5.61 -1.76
C PHE A 337 22.94 6.48 -2.69
N TYR A 338 23.31 7.75 -2.81
CA TYR A 338 22.66 8.73 -3.68
C TYR A 338 22.47 8.24 -5.13
N ASN A 339 23.42 7.49 -5.68
CA ASN A 339 23.33 6.97 -7.04
C ASN A 339 22.20 5.95 -7.21
N TYR A 340 21.99 5.07 -6.21
CA TYR A 340 20.87 4.13 -6.21
C TYR A 340 19.53 4.82 -6.06
N PHE A 341 19.47 5.89 -5.25
CA PHE A 341 18.27 6.72 -5.12
C PHE A 341 17.90 7.39 -6.46
N LEU A 342 18.87 8.04 -7.12
CA LEU A 342 18.65 8.64 -8.44
C LEU A 342 18.22 7.61 -9.48
N TYR A 343 18.86 6.43 -9.48
CA TYR A 343 18.50 5.33 -10.38
C TYR A 343 17.07 4.84 -10.11
N GLY A 344 16.70 4.62 -8.84
CA GLY A 344 15.34 4.19 -8.49
C GLY A 344 14.29 5.24 -8.87
N VAL A 345 14.55 6.53 -8.65
CA VAL A 345 13.65 7.62 -9.03
C VAL A 345 13.56 7.73 -10.56
N SER A 346 14.67 7.68 -11.29
CA SER A 346 14.67 7.81 -12.75
C SER A 346 13.87 6.69 -13.42
N MET A 347 14.04 5.47 -12.91
CA MET A 347 13.30 4.31 -13.36
C MET A 347 11.81 4.42 -13.05
N SER A 348 11.43 4.82 -11.84
CA SER A 348 10.01 4.86 -11.47
C SER A 348 9.23 6.01 -12.10
N PHE A 349 9.81 7.19 -12.23
CA PHE A 349 9.10 8.35 -12.76
C PHE A 349 9.23 8.51 -14.28
N PHE A 350 10.39 8.18 -14.84
CA PHE A 350 10.70 8.44 -16.25
C PHE A 350 10.88 7.17 -17.07
N ASN A 351 10.89 5.98 -16.45
CA ASN A 351 11.24 4.71 -17.10
C ASN A 351 12.58 4.82 -17.87
N PHE A 352 13.52 5.59 -17.33
CA PHE A 352 14.84 5.81 -17.93
C PHE A 352 15.93 5.14 -17.09
N SER A 353 16.69 4.22 -17.72
CA SER A 353 17.88 3.59 -17.14
C SER A 353 19.15 4.17 -17.77
N TYR A 354 20.10 4.59 -16.93
CA TYR A 354 21.39 5.11 -17.39
C TYR A 354 22.42 3.99 -17.68
N THR A 355 22.20 2.76 -17.18
CA THR A 355 23.22 1.70 -17.18
C THR A 355 22.60 0.29 -17.12
N ASN A 356 23.21 -0.67 -17.82
CA ASN A 356 22.97 -2.10 -17.67
C ASN A 356 24.20 -2.74 -17.01
N TYR A 357 24.09 -3.07 -15.73
CA TYR A 357 25.09 -3.87 -15.04
C TYR A 357 24.70 -5.33 -15.27
N ASN A 358 25.53 -6.10 -16.01
CA ASN A 358 25.29 -7.49 -16.47
C ASN A 358 25.04 -8.51 -15.33
N LEU A 359 24.00 -8.28 -14.54
CA LEU A 359 23.62 -8.98 -13.33
C LEU A 359 22.15 -9.36 -13.48
N TRP A 360 21.88 -10.65 -13.52
CA TRP A 360 20.54 -11.15 -13.78
C TRP A 360 19.52 -10.68 -12.73
N ILE A 361 19.91 -10.59 -11.45
CA ILE A 361 19.05 -10.06 -10.36
C ILE A 361 18.73 -8.59 -10.59
N TRP A 362 19.72 -7.79 -10.97
CA TRP A 362 19.53 -6.36 -11.28
C TRP A 362 18.53 -6.19 -12.42
N ASN A 363 18.69 -6.97 -13.49
CA ASN A 363 17.80 -6.93 -14.65
C ASN A 363 16.37 -7.39 -14.30
N LEU A 364 16.22 -8.38 -13.43
CA LEU A 364 14.91 -8.80 -12.92
C LEU A 364 14.25 -7.68 -12.11
N LEU A 365 14.99 -7.05 -11.19
CA LEU A 365 14.49 -5.90 -10.41
C LEU A 365 14.11 -4.73 -11.31
N HIS A 366 14.92 -4.46 -12.33
CA HIS A 366 14.66 -3.43 -13.33
C HIS A 366 13.32 -3.67 -14.05
N VAL A 367 13.16 -4.84 -14.68
CA VAL A 367 11.92 -5.18 -15.40
C VAL A 367 10.71 -5.10 -14.46
N TRP A 368 10.85 -5.60 -13.25
CA TRP A 368 9.78 -5.55 -12.26
C TRP A 368 9.43 -4.10 -11.87
N GLN A 369 10.42 -3.26 -11.59
CA GLN A 369 10.19 -1.85 -11.28
C GLN A 369 9.46 -1.13 -12.41
N VAL A 370 9.85 -1.37 -13.66
CA VAL A 370 9.19 -0.78 -14.85
C VAL A 370 7.73 -1.19 -14.92
N ILE A 371 7.42 -2.48 -14.74
CA ILE A 371 6.03 -2.98 -14.77
C ILE A 371 5.18 -2.29 -13.71
N VAL A 372 5.66 -2.22 -12.46
CA VAL A 372 4.92 -1.58 -11.36
C VAL A 372 4.75 -0.09 -11.59
N SER A 373 5.78 0.58 -12.11
CA SER A 373 5.76 2.02 -12.38
C SER A 373 4.76 2.36 -13.49
N ILE A 374 4.73 1.56 -14.57
CA ILE A 374 3.71 1.68 -15.63
C ILE A 374 2.30 1.52 -15.06
N VAL A 375 2.05 0.51 -14.21
CA VAL A 375 0.74 0.30 -13.58
C VAL A 375 0.30 1.54 -12.77
N LEU A 376 1.21 2.13 -11.99
CA LEU A 376 0.93 3.31 -11.18
C LEU A 376 0.72 4.59 -12.00
N ILE A 377 1.51 4.78 -13.06
CA ILE A 377 1.34 5.90 -14.00
C ILE A 377 -0.01 5.77 -14.71
N ILE A 378 -0.35 4.59 -15.23
CA ILE A 378 -1.64 4.36 -15.88
C ILE A 378 -2.78 4.57 -14.88
N LEU A 379 -2.68 4.13 -13.62
CA LEU A 379 -3.72 4.37 -12.63
C LEU A 379 -3.94 5.88 -12.37
N SER A 380 -2.85 6.66 -12.37
CA SER A 380 -2.88 8.11 -12.20
C SER A 380 -3.53 8.79 -13.41
N VAL A 381 -3.12 8.42 -14.63
CA VAL A 381 -3.67 8.95 -15.89
C VAL A 381 -5.12 8.52 -16.09
N ALA A 382 -5.46 7.26 -15.84
CA ALA A 382 -6.83 6.76 -15.94
C ALA A 382 -7.76 7.43 -14.92
N SER A 383 -7.26 7.73 -13.70
CA SER A 383 -8.01 8.52 -12.73
C SER A 383 -8.18 9.97 -13.21
N TYR A 384 -7.16 10.54 -13.85
CA TYR A 384 -7.20 11.90 -14.40
C TYR A 384 -8.13 12.03 -15.62
N LEU A 385 -8.11 11.08 -16.54
CA LEU A 385 -8.94 11.06 -17.75
C LEU A 385 -10.34 10.48 -17.49
N GLY A 386 -10.51 9.68 -16.44
CA GLY A 386 -11.78 9.09 -16.06
C GLY A 386 -12.82 10.16 -15.72
N LEU A 387 -13.94 10.09 -16.47
CA LEU A 387 -15.28 10.69 -16.35
C LEU A 387 -15.53 11.71 -15.22
N GLU A 388 -16.31 12.75 -15.55
CA GLU A 388 -16.77 13.87 -14.71
C GLU A 388 -16.83 13.56 -13.19
N ASP A 389 -16.13 14.37 -12.39
CA ASP A 389 -16.12 14.32 -10.91
C ASP A 389 -17.39 14.96 -10.31
N ASN A 390 -18.52 14.78 -10.99
CA ASN A 390 -19.82 15.32 -10.62
C ASN A 390 -20.40 14.50 -9.48
N MET A 391 -20.48 15.10 -8.28
CA MET A 391 -21.10 14.45 -7.12
C MET A 391 -22.60 14.24 -7.31
N GLU A 392 -23.14 13.18 -6.71
CA GLU A 392 -24.58 13.03 -6.58
C GLU A 392 -25.11 14.01 -5.53
N LYS A 393 -26.33 14.52 -5.70
CA LYS A 393 -26.93 15.52 -4.79
C LYS A 393 -26.85 15.11 -3.31
N ARG A 394 -27.04 13.82 -3.02
CA ARG A 394 -26.94 13.25 -1.67
C ARG A 394 -25.52 13.35 -1.08
N ASP A 395 -24.50 13.05 -1.88
CA ASP A 395 -23.10 13.18 -1.46
C ASP A 395 -22.73 14.67 -1.32
N GLU A 396 -23.24 15.53 -2.20
CA GLU A 396 -23.06 16.99 -2.14
C GLU A 396 -23.63 17.58 -0.84
N GLU A 397 -24.86 17.22 -0.47
CA GLU A 397 -25.49 17.63 0.79
C GLU A 397 -24.68 17.15 2.01
N PHE A 398 -24.16 15.92 1.96
CA PHE A 398 -23.27 15.41 3.00
C PHE A 398 -21.98 16.23 3.15
N PHE A 399 -21.34 16.61 2.05
CA PHE A 399 -20.14 17.45 2.10
C PHE A 399 -20.44 18.89 2.55
N LYS A 400 -21.61 19.45 2.21
CA LYS A 400 -22.06 20.74 2.76
C LYS A 400 -22.24 20.69 4.28
N GLN A 401 -22.84 19.62 4.79
CA GLN A 401 -22.96 19.42 6.25
C GLN A 401 -21.61 19.29 6.93
N LEU A 402 -20.64 18.62 6.28
CA LEU A 402 -19.27 18.54 6.78
C LEU A 402 -18.61 19.92 6.89
N GLU A 403 -18.76 20.78 5.87
CA GLU A 403 -18.20 22.14 5.86
C GLU A 403 -18.78 22.99 7.00
N ILE A 404 -20.10 22.97 7.19
CA ILE A 404 -20.77 23.64 8.32
C ILE A 404 -20.21 23.15 9.66
N GLN A 405 -19.99 21.84 9.79
CA GLN A 405 -19.47 21.27 11.03
C GLN A 405 -17.98 21.61 11.26
N GLU A 406 -17.18 21.75 10.19
CA GLU A 406 -15.81 22.25 10.28
C GLU A 406 -15.76 23.69 10.79
N ASP A 407 -16.65 24.56 10.29
CA ASP A 407 -16.72 25.96 10.70
C ASP A 407 -17.18 26.16 12.15
N ILE A 408 -18.11 25.32 12.64
CA ILE A 408 -18.53 25.34 14.06
C ILE A 408 -17.37 24.92 15.00
N SER A 409 -16.41 24.15 14.49
CA SER A 409 -15.33 23.56 15.29
C SER A 409 -14.03 24.39 15.35
N LYS A 410 -13.90 25.39 14.47
CA LYS A 410 -12.81 26.37 14.46
C LYS A 410 -13.14 27.51 15.42
#